data_AF-A0A924PQ57-F1
#
_entry.id   AF-A0A924PQ57-F1
#
_cell.length_a   1.000
_cell.length_b   1.000
_cell.length_c   1.000
_cell.angle_alpha   90.00
_cell.angle_beta   90.00
_cell.angle_gamma   90.00
#
_symmetry.space_group_name_H-M   'P 1'
#
loop_
_entity.id
_entity.type
_entity.pdbx_description
1 polymer ?
#
loop_
_entity_poly.entity_id
_entity_poly.type
_entity_poly.pdbx_seq_one_letter_code
_entity_poly.pdbx_strand_id
1 'polypeptide(L)'
;MSKSWLKTSTQNKADTFSFEFWGSHRKDIYVGEFWADRIKAFKGEPVTRLQFAIQNLPLPAAFREAVIAIRSLVREKRKNSDVYQDELALLYWLAVMDSFSVPYSETLCEPGYNIIESIPGDVVKNLPFTYHQIGYNKLSLLNLTDITWIIELWGEPESHSTLNVFHNKTWHEYELKLLNHRKAQKHGLEDSVFEPMNLKQLTEARALISKLEINK
;
A
#
# COMPACT_ATOMS: atom_id res chain seq x y z
N MET A 1 -8.33 -15.85 6.26
CA MET A 1 -8.12 -14.41 5.99
C MET A 1 -7.13 -14.27 4.84
N SER A 2 -7.39 -13.37 3.88
CA SER A 2 -6.47 -13.15 2.77
C SER A 2 -5.19 -12.51 3.29
N LYS A 3 -4.06 -13.23 3.23
CA LYS A 3 -2.73 -12.67 3.55
C LYS A 3 -2.21 -11.69 2.48
N SER A 4 -3.00 -11.38 1.46
CA SER A 4 -2.56 -10.56 0.33
C SER A 4 -3.59 -9.51 -0.01
N TRP A 5 -3.14 -8.26 -0.10
CA TRP A 5 -3.93 -7.11 -0.56
C TRP A 5 -4.60 -7.39 -1.91
N LEU A 6 -3.90 -8.06 -2.84
CA LEU A 6 -4.39 -8.40 -4.17
C LEU A 6 -5.62 -9.32 -4.22
N LYS A 7 -6.04 -9.91 -3.09
CA LYS A 7 -7.26 -10.74 -3.02
C LYS A 7 -8.39 -10.08 -2.23
N THR A 8 -8.24 -8.80 -1.90
CA THR A 8 -9.30 -8.03 -1.25
C THR A 8 -10.29 -7.58 -2.32
N SER A 9 -11.52 -8.08 -2.22
CA SER A 9 -12.56 -7.92 -3.25
C SER A 9 -13.66 -6.91 -2.88
N THR A 10 -13.68 -6.45 -1.63
CA THR A 10 -14.68 -5.52 -1.08
C THR A 10 -14.01 -4.55 -0.13
N GLN A 11 -14.66 -3.40 0.13
CA GLN A 11 -14.15 -2.41 1.08
C GLN A 11 -13.89 -3.02 2.46
N ASN A 12 -14.85 -3.76 3.01
CA ASN A 12 -14.70 -4.40 4.33
C ASN A 12 -13.49 -5.36 4.38
N LYS A 13 -13.21 -6.10 3.30
CA LYS A 13 -12.01 -6.95 3.23
C LYS A 13 -10.72 -6.13 3.15
N ALA A 14 -10.73 -5.00 2.46
CA ALA A 14 -9.58 -4.08 2.41
C ALA A 14 -9.32 -3.46 3.78
N ASP A 15 -10.37 -3.00 4.47
CA ASP A 15 -10.28 -2.43 5.82
C ASP A 15 -9.76 -3.46 6.83
N THR A 16 -10.30 -4.69 6.78
CA THR A 16 -9.83 -5.82 7.62
C THR A 16 -8.36 -6.13 7.33
N PHE A 17 -7.98 -6.20 6.06
CA PHE A 17 -6.59 -6.42 5.66
C PHE A 17 -5.67 -5.32 6.21
N SER A 18 -6.01 -4.04 6.02
CA SER A 18 -5.23 -2.90 6.50
C SER A 18 -5.03 -2.98 8.02
N PHE A 19 -6.10 -3.23 8.77
CA PHE A 19 -6.04 -3.37 10.23
C PHE A 19 -5.12 -4.52 10.67
N GLU A 20 -5.30 -5.72 10.10
CA GLU A 20 -4.48 -6.89 10.41
C GLU A 20 -3.02 -6.69 10.00
N PHE A 21 -2.80 -6.11 8.81
CA PHE A 21 -1.50 -5.85 8.23
C PHE A 21 -0.66 -4.94 9.14
N TRP A 22 -1.20 -3.79 9.54
CA TRP A 22 -0.53 -2.88 10.46
C TRP A 22 -0.42 -3.44 11.87
N GLY A 23 -1.40 -4.24 12.31
CA GLY A 23 -1.33 -4.98 13.56
C GLY A 23 -0.12 -5.92 13.61
N SER A 24 0.13 -6.66 12.53
CA SER A 24 1.31 -7.52 12.39
C SER A 24 2.60 -6.70 12.31
N HIS A 25 2.64 -5.65 11.49
CA HIS A 25 3.84 -4.82 11.32
C HIS A 25 4.26 -4.14 12.61
N ARG A 26 3.31 -3.65 13.42
CA ARG A 26 3.62 -3.08 14.74
C ARG A 26 4.22 -4.12 15.69
N LYS A 27 3.72 -5.36 15.68
CA LYS A 27 4.30 -6.46 16.46
C LYS A 27 5.71 -6.78 15.99
N ASP A 28 5.91 -6.88 14.68
CA ASP A 28 7.21 -7.16 14.07
C ASP A 28 8.24 -6.07 14.43
N ILE A 29 7.84 -4.79 14.40
CA ILE A 29 8.69 -3.67 14.84
C ILE A 29 9.04 -3.80 16.32
N TYR A 30 8.08 -4.16 17.17
CA TYR A 30 8.30 -4.29 18.62
C TYR A 30 9.29 -5.41 18.96
N VAL A 31 9.30 -6.50 18.19
CA VAL A 31 10.26 -7.61 18.37
C VAL A 31 11.56 -7.45 17.56
N GLY A 32 11.71 -6.33 16.84
CA GLY A 32 12.92 -6.02 16.06
C GLY A 32 13.05 -6.77 14.73
N GLU A 33 11.99 -7.40 14.22
CA GLU A 33 12.00 -8.22 13.01
C GLU A 33 11.22 -7.58 11.85
N PHE A 34 11.63 -6.38 11.44
CA PHE A 34 10.95 -5.67 10.36
C PHE A 34 11.06 -6.42 9.02
N TRP A 35 9.97 -6.49 8.25
CA TRP A 35 9.93 -7.27 7.00
C TRP A 35 11.00 -6.84 5.98
N ALA A 36 11.33 -5.54 5.94
CA ALA A 36 12.35 -5.02 5.03
C ALA A 36 13.77 -5.50 5.40
N ASP A 37 13.98 -6.00 6.61
CA ASP A 37 15.22 -6.67 7.00
C ASP A 37 15.17 -8.16 6.66
N ARG A 38 14.03 -8.82 6.91
CA ARG A 38 13.83 -10.23 6.54
C ARG A 38 13.99 -10.46 5.03
N ILE A 39 13.49 -9.55 4.20
CA ILE A 39 13.58 -9.70 2.74
C ILE A 39 15.04 -9.67 2.22
N LYS A 40 15.96 -9.05 2.96
CA LYS A 40 17.39 -9.03 2.61
C LYS A 40 18.03 -10.40 2.73
N ALA A 41 17.49 -11.29 3.57
CA ALA A 41 17.97 -12.67 3.71
C ALA A 41 17.74 -13.49 2.43
N PHE A 42 16.76 -13.14 1.60
CA PHE A 42 16.47 -13.81 0.32
C PHE A 42 17.34 -13.29 -0.84
N LYS A 43 18.52 -12.74 -0.54
CA LYS A 43 19.47 -12.29 -1.57
C LYS A 43 19.95 -13.49 -2.38
N GLY A 44 19.77 -13.45 -3.69
CA GLY A 44 20.10 -14.57 -4.58
C GLY A 44 18.98 -15.59 -4.75
N GLU A 45 17.85 -15.42 -4.04
CA GLU A 45 16.66 -16.25 -4.18
C GLU A 45 15.49 -15.43 -4.76
N PRO A 46 15.50 -15.14 -6.07
CA PRO A 46 14.56 -14.21 -6.66
C PRO A 46 13.09 -14.66 -6.54
N VAL A 47 12.81 -15.96 -6.61
CA VAL A 47 11.44 -16.49 -6.43
C VAL A 47 10.94 -16.26 -5.00
N THR A 48 11.74 -16.61 -3.99
CA THR A 48 11.40 -16.41 -2.57
C THR A 48 11.21 -14.92 -2.26
N ARG A 49 12.12 -14.07 -2.76
CA ARG A 49 12.05 -12.62 -2.60
C ARG A 49 10.78 -12.03 -3.22
N LEU A 50 10.40 -12.49 -4.41
CA LEU A 50 9.18 -12.06 -5.08
C LEU A 50 7.93 -12.43 -4.27
N GLN A 51 7.84 -13.68 -3.81
CA GLN A 51 6.71 -14.14 -2.98
C GLN A 51 6.58 -13.31 -1.70
N PHE A 52 7.70 -13.03 -1.04
CA PHE A 52 7.72 -12.22 0.18
C PHE A 52 7.33 -10.76 -0.09
N ALA A 53 7.80 -10.18 -1.20
CA ALA A 53 7.40 -8.83 -1.61
C ALA A 53 5.89 -8.73 -1.91
N ILE A 54 5.32 -9.70 -2.64
CA ILE A 54 3.88 -9.72 -2.97
C ILE A 54 2.99 -9.78 -1.72
N GLN A 55 3.44 -10.44 -0.66
CA GLN A 55 2.72 -10.48 0.62
C GLN A 55 2.67 -9.12 1.34
N ASN A 56 3.60 -8.22 1.02
CA ASN A 56 3.72 -6.91 1.63
C ASN A 56 3.17 -5.78 0.74
N LEU A 57 2.55 -6.11 -0.40
CA LEU A 57 1.78 -5.14 -1.18
C LEU A 57 0.57 -4.63 -0.36
N PRO A 58 0.21 -3.34 -0.50
CA PRO A 58 0.65 -2.39 -1.52
C PRO A 58 1.75 -1.41 -1.04
N LEU A 59 2.61 -1.79 -0.09
CA LEU A 59 3.67 -0.88 0.36
C LEU A 59 4.60 -0.48 -0.79
N PRO A 60 5.01 0.81 -0.91
CA PRO A 60 5.92 1.24 -1.98
C PRO A 60 7.25 0.47 -2.01
N ALA A 61 7.77 0.11 -0.84
CA ALA A 61 8.98 -0.72 -0.75
C ALA A 61 8.73 -2.14 -1.26
N ALA A 62 7.53 -2.70 -1.06
CA ALA A 62 7.20 -4.04 -1.55
C ALA A 62 7.13 -4.08 -3.08
N PHE A 63 6.58 -3.05 -3.74
CA PHE A 63 6.65 -2.93 -5.20
C PHE A 63 8.09 -2.89 -5.71
N ARG A 64 8.96 -2.06 -5.11
CA ARG A 64 10.38 -2.00 -5.47
C ARG A 64 11.07 -3.35 -5.36
N GLU A 65 10.84 -4.06 -4.26
CA GLU A 65 11.42 -5.37 -3.99
C GLU A 65 10.93 -6.45 -4.97
N ALA A 66 9.63 -6.43 -5.31
CA ALA A 66 9.06 -7.33 -6.31
C ALA A 66 9.69 -7.11 -7.70
N VAL A 67 9.83 -5.85 -8.13
CA VAL A 67 10.47 -5.51 -9.41
C VAL A 67 11.96 -5.92 -9.44
N ILE A 68 12.70 -5.75 -8.33
CA ILE A 68 14.09 -6.24 -8.21
C ILE A 68 14.17 -7.76 -8.37
N ALA A 69 13.27 -8.49 -7.71
CA ALA A 69 13.22 -9.94 -7.77
C ALA A 69 12.92 -10.43 -9.21
N ILE A 70 11.92 -9.85 -9.87
CA ILE A 70 11.56 -10.23 -11.24
C ILE A 70 12.66 -9.87 -12.23
N ARG A 71 13.30 -8.70 -12.08
CA ARG A 71 14.44 -8.32 -12.91
C ARG A 71 15.57 -9.36 -12.84
N SER A 72 15.78 -9.97 -11.67
CA SER A 72 16.75 -11.04 -11.50
C SER A 72 16.33 -12.30 -12.27
N LEU A 73 15.05 -12.68 -12.24
CA LEU A 73 14.50 -13.79 -13.03
C LEU A 73 14.65 -13.56 -14.54
N VAL A 74 14.32 -12.36 -15.03
CA VAL A 74 14.47 -12.01 -16.45
C VAL A 74 15.93 -12.12 -16.89
N ARG A 75 16.88 -11.64 -16.07
CA ARG A 75 18.32 -11.75 -16.37
C ARG A 75 18.79 -13.19 -16.47
N GLU A 76 18.37 -14.03 -15.54
CA GLU A 76 18.70 -15.45 -15.52
C GLU A 76 18.17 -16.15 -16.77
N LYS A 77 16.89 -15.96 -17.08
CA LYS A 77 16.26 -16.53 -18.28
C LYS A 77 16.92 -16.04 -19.57
N ARG A 78 17.21 -14.74 -19.69
CA ARG A 78 17.94 -14.19 -20.86
C ARG A 78 19.33 -14.81 -21.01
N LYS A 79 20.06 -14.99 -19.91
CA LYS A 79 21.39 -15.62 -19.93
C LYS A 79 21.32 -17.06 -20.44
N ASN A 80 20.25 -17.78 -20.11
CA ASN A 80 20.04 -19.16 -20.50
C ASN A 80 19.32 -19.31 -21.86
N SER A 81 18.97 -18.20 -22.53
CA SER A 81 18.13 -18.18 -23.73
C SER A 81 16.71 -18.78 -23.53
N ASP A 82 16.19 -18.70 -22.31
CA ASP A 82 14.83 -19.12 -21.97
C ASP A 82 13.80 -18.04 -22.31
N VAL A 83 12.52 -18.42 -22.43
CA VAL A 83 11.40 -17.49 -22.61
C VAL A 83 11.15 -16.70 -21.30
N TYR A 84 11.20 -15.36 -21.39
CA TYR A 84 11.08 -14.44 -20.24
C TYR A 84 9.93 -13.42 -20.37
N GLN A 85 9.03 -13.62 -21.34
CA GLN A 85 7.98 -12.66 -21.69
C GLN A 85 6.99 -12.45 -20.54
N ASP A 86 6.63 -13.52 -19.82
CA ASP A 86 5.70 -13.46 -18.69
C ASP A 86 6.30 -12.71 -17.49
N GLU A 87 7.58 -12.93 -17.19
CA GLU A 87 8.27 -12.18 -16.14
C GLU A 87 8.38 -10.70 -16.49
N LEU A 88 8.69 -10.38 -17.75
CA LEU A 88 8.77 -8.99 -18.19
C LEU A 88 7.38 -8.31 -18.16
N ALA A 89 6.33 -9.03 -18.55
CA ALA A 89 4.95 -8.57 -18.43
C ALA A 89 4.57 -8.28 -16.97
N LEU A 90 4.95 -9.16 -16.04
CA LEU A 90 4.72 -8.96 -14.62
C LEU A 90 5.53 -7.77 -14.06
N LEU A 91 6.79 -7.60 -14.48
CA LEU A 91 7.63 -6.46 -14.12
C LEU A 91 6.95 -5.15 -14.52
N TYR A 92 6.50 -5.07 -15.77
CA TYR A 92 5.78 -3.91 -16.28
C TYR A 92 4.47 -3.69 -15.53
N TRP A 93 3.66 -4.74 -15.34
CA TRP A 93 2.40 -4.65 -14.61
C TRP A 93 2.58 -4.08 -13.19
N LEU A 94 3.59 -4.52 -12.44
CA LEU A 94 3.90 -3.98 -11.12
C LEU A 94 4.27 -2.49 -11.16
N ALA A 95 5.05 -2.07 -12.16
CA ALA A 95 5.41 -0.67 -12.35
C ALA A 95 4.17 0.19 -12.67
N VAL A 96 3.24 -0.33 -13.47
CA VAL A 96 1.96 0.33 -13.76
C VAL A 96 1.09 0.42 -12.51
N MET A 97 0.98 -0.65 -11.72
CA MET A 97 0.22 -0.64 -10.46
C MET A 97 0.77 0.35 -9.44
N ASP A 98 2.10 0.42 -9.26
CA ASP A 98 2.75 1.39 -8.37
C ASP A 98 2.46 2.83 -8.81
N SER A 99 2.42 3.09 -10.12
CA SER A 99 2.10 4.40 -10.70
C SER A 99 0.66 4.88 -10.45
N PHE A 100 -0.19 4.05 -9.86
CA PHE A 100 -1.52 4.46 -9.40
C PHE A 100 -1.46 5.31 -8.14
N SER A 101 -0.47 5.08 -7.28
CA SER A 101 -0.27 5.88 -6.07
C SER A 101 0.46 7.17 -6.41
N VAL A 102 -0.09 8.30 -5.97
CA VAL A 102 0.66 9.57 -5.97
C VAL A 102 1.64 9.61 -4.78
N PRO A 103 2.72 10.41 -4.85
CA PRO A 103 3.62 10.57 -3.70
C PRO A 103 2.93 11.16 -2.47
N TYR A 104 2.01 12.11 -2.68
CA TYR A 104 1.31 12.82 -1.63
C TYR A 104 -0.08 13.26 -2.10
N SER A 105 -1.09 13.08 -1.27
CA SER A 105 -2.45 13.57 -1.49
C SER A 105 -2.63 14.92 -0.80
N GLU A 106 -2.96 15.94 -1.59
CA GLU A 106 -3.32 17.25 -1.06
C GLU A 106 -4.65 17.23 -0.32
N THR A 107 -5.61 16.40 -0.75
CA THR A 107 -6.93 16.26 -0.12
C THR A 107 -6.85 15.73 1.30
N LEU A 108 -6.01 14.72 1.56
CA LEU A 108 -5.87 14.11 2.88
C LEU A 108 -4.67 14.62 3.68
N CYS A 109 -3.79 15.41 3.05
CA CYS A 109 -2.52 15.86 3.62
C CYS A 109 -1.65 14.69 4.11
N GLU A 110 -1.46 13.68 3.25
CA GLU A 110 -0.70 12.49 3.61
C GLU A 110 -0.05 11.79 2.40
N PRO A 111 0.87 10.84 2.63
CA PRO A 111 1.39 10.01 1.55
C PRO A 111 0.29 9.23 0.81
N GLY A 112 0.35 9.22 -0.52
CA GLY A 112 -0.70 8.58 -1.32
C GLY A 112 -0.80 7.06 -1.12
N TYR A 113 0.24 6.42 -0.59
CA TYR A 113 0.16 4.99 -0.28
C TYR A 113 -0.91 4.66 0.78
N ASN A 114 -1.30 5.62 1.64
CA ASN A 114 -2.40 5.42 2.58
C ASN A 114 -3.74 5.27 1.85
N ILE A 115 -3.89 5.92 0.70
CA ILE A 115 -5.08 5.80 -0.14
C ILE A 115 -5.07 4.45 -0.84
N ILE A 116 -4.00 4.08 -1.55
CA ILE A 116 -3.96 2.79 -2.29
C ILE A 116 -4.18 1.58 -1.36
N GLU A 117 -3.70 1.66 -0.12
CA GLU A 117 -3.94 0.62 0.89
C GLU A 117 -5.42 0.45 1.25
N SER A 118 -6.17 1.55 1.29
CA SER A 118 -7.62 1.53 1.56
C SER A 118 -8.44 1.00 0.37
N ILE A 119 -7.85 0.88 -0.82
CA ILE A 119 -8.53 0.41 -2.02
C ILE A 119 -8.47 -1.12 -2.05
N PRO A 120 -9.59 -1.82 -2.30
CA PRO A 120 -9.56 -3.25 -2.55
C PRO A 120 -8.63 -3.59 -3.72
N GLY A 121 -7.73 -4.55 -3.53
CA GLY A 121 -6.74 -4.95 -4.54
C GLY A 121 -7.38 -5.42 -5.85
N ASP A 122 -8.57 -6.03 -5.79
CA ASP A 122 -9.33 -6.39 -7.00
C ASP A 122 -9.74 -5.16 -7.82
N VAL A 123 -9.96 -4.00 -7.19
CA VAL A 123 -10.30 -2.77 -7.92
C VAL A 123 -9.10 -2.30 -8.72
N VAL A 124 -7.93 -2.18 -8.07
CA VAL A 124 -6.71 -1.69 -8.73
C VAL A 124 -6.23 -2.68 -9.80
N LYS A 125 -6.26 -3.98 -9.51
CA LYS A 125 -5.85 -5.04 -10.46
C LYS A 125 -6.70 -5.07 -11.74
N ASN A 126 -7.98 -4.70 -11.64
CA ASN A 126 -8.91 -4.73 -12.76
C ASN A 126 -9.08 -3.38 -13.45
N LEU A 127 -8.28 -2.37 -13.11
CA LEU A 127 -8.26 -1.12 -13.87
C LEU A 127 -7.75 -1.39 -15.29
N PRO A 128 -8.54 -1.10 -16.35
CA PRO A 128 -8.14 -1.41 -17.71
C PRO A 128 -7.03 -0.47 -18.16
N PHE A 129 -5.98 -1.01 -18.77
CA PHE A 129 -4.95 -0.22 -19.44
C PHE A 129 -4.30 -1.05 -20.54
N THR A 130 -3.62 -0.37 -21.48
CA THR A 130 -2.78 -1.01 -22.49
C THR A 130 -1.37 -0.45 -22.46
N TYR A 131 -0.42 -1.21 -23.02
CA TYR A 131 0.97 -0.75 -23.18
C TYR A 131 1.04 0.53 -24.04
N HIS A 132 0.28 0.60 -25.14
CA HIS A 132 0.28 1.77 -26.03
C HIS A 132 -0.18 3.08 -25.33
N GLN A 133 -1.03 2.96 -24.30
CA GLN A 133 -1.57 4.09 -23.53
C GLN A 133 -0.67 4.54 -22.37
N ILE A 134 -0.10 3.60 -21.63
CA ILE A 134 0.67 3.90 -20.43
C ILE A 134 2.16 4.12 -20.78
N GLY A 135 2.70 3.29 -21.68
CA GLY A 135 4.11 3.28 -22.03
C GLY A 135 5.02 3.11 -20.81
N TYR A 136 6.28 3.54 -20.91
CA TYR A 136 7.28 3.31 -19.85
C TYR A 136 7.85 4.58 -19.20
N ASN A 137 7.81 5.73 -19.88
CA ASN A 137 8.55 6.94 -19.47
C ASN A 137 8.10 7.58 -18.15
N LYS A 138 6.90 7.29 -17.66
CA LYS A 138 6.37 7.84 -16.41
C LYS A 138 6.36 6.81 -15.26
N LEU A 139 6.89 5.61 -15.50
CA LEU A 139 6.91 4.51 -14.53
C LEU A 139 8.24 4.50 -13.76
N SER A 140 8.22 5.03 -12.54
CA SER A 140 9.41 5.26 -11.70
C SER A 140 10.18 3.98 -11.32
N LEU A 141 9.52 2.82 -11.36
CA LEU A 141 10.14 1.53 -11.02
C LEU A 141 10.95 0.90 -12.16
N LEU A 142 10.77 1.38 -13.39
CA LEU A 142 11.51 0.91 -14.55
C LEU A 142 12.84 1.63 -14.67
N ASN A 143 13.92 0.88 -14.93
CA ASN A 143 15.20 1.45 -15.32
C ASN A 143 15.42 1.33 -16.84
N LEU A 144 16.51 1.92 -17.33
CA LEU A 144 16.86 1.91 -18.76
C LEU A 144 16.93 0.49 -19.35
N THR A 145 17.47 -0.47 -18.61
CA THR A 145 17.57 -1.86 -19.05
C THR A 145 16.18 -2.50 -19.20
N ASP A 146 15.30 -2.28 -18.24
CA ASP A 146 13.92 -2.80 -18.31
C ASP A 146 13.19 -2.20 -19.51
N ILE A 147 13.36 -0.89 -19.74
CA ILE A 147 12.79 -0.17 -20.87
C ILE A 147 13.28 -0.75 -22.20
N THR A 148 14.59 -0.99 -22.35
CA THR A 148 15.14 -1.63 -23.54
C THR A 148 14.49 -2.98 -23.80
N TRP A 149 14.35 -3.84 -22.77
CA TRP A 149 13.72 -5.16 -22.92
C TRP A 149 12.25 -5.08 -23.28
N ILE A 150 11.54 -4.10 -22.74
CA ILE A 150 10.14 -3.84 -23.04
C ILE A 150 9.98 -3.42 -24.51
N ILE A 151 10.81 -2.48 -24.98
CA ILE A 151 10.78 -2.01 -26.38
C ILE A 151 11.17 -3.14 -27.34
N GLU A 152 12.17 -3.95 -27.00
CA GLU A 152 12.57 -5.14 -27.79
C GLU A 152 11.39 -6.09 -28.02
N LEU A 153 10.50 -6.23 -27.03
CA LEU A 153 9.40 -7.20 -27.08
C LEU A 153 8.08 -6.61 -27.63
N TRP A 154 7.76 -5.37 -27.28
CA TRP A 154 6.45 -4.75 -27.57
C TRP A 154 6.53 -3.53 -28.50
N GLY A 155 7.73 -3.10 -28.89
CA GLY A 155 7.95 -1.90 -29.68
C GLY A 155 7.75 -0.60 -28.88
N GLU A 156 7.73 0.53 -29.58
CA GLU A 156 7.45 1.82 -28.97
C GLU A 156 5.95 2.01 -28.70
N PRO A 157 5.56 2.56 -27.54
CA PRO A 157 4.17 2.87 -27.26
C PRO A 157 3.76 4.17 -27.97
N GLU A 158 2.45 4.39 -28.09
CA GLU A 158 1.91 5.60 -28.72
C GLU A 158 1.97 6.81 -27.79
N SER A 159 1.96 6.57 -26.47
CA SER A 159 1.92 7.61 -25.46
C SER A 159 2.56 7.15 -24.14
N HIS A 160 2.74 8.12 -23.23
CA HIS A 160 3.29 7.87 -21.91
C HIS A 160 2.46 8.55 -20.83
N SER A 161 1.98 7.77 -19.87
CA SER A 161 1.13 8.23 -18.77
C SER A 161 1.34 7.35 -17.53
N THR A 162 0.54 7.57 -16.49
CA THR A 162 0.48 6.69 -15.32
C THR A 162 -0.92 6.12 -15.17
N LEU A 163 -1.04 5.02 -14.41
CA LEU A 163 -2.34 4.46 -14.10
C LEU A 163 -3.21 5.47 -13.33
N ASN A 164 -2.58 6.29 -12.48
CA ASN A 164 -3.26 7.36 -11.74
C ASN A 164 -3.92 8.38 -12.67
N VAL A 165 -3.20 8.84 -13.71
CA VAL A 165 -3.75 9.82 -14.66
C VAL A 165 -4.93 9.24 -15.43
N PHE A 166 -4.82 7.99 -15.90
CA PHE A 166 -5.90 7.30 -16.63
C PHE A 166 -7.14 7.04 -15.77
N HIS A 167 -6.94 6.65 -14.51
CA HIS A 167 -8.02 6.28 -13.59
C HIS A 167 -8.15 7.25 -12.43
N ASN A 168 -7.93 8.55 -12.71
CA ASN A 168 -7.94 9.60 -11.69
C ASN A 168 -9.30 9.68 -10.97
N LYS A 169 -10.39 9.42 -11.70
CA LYS A 169 -11.72 9.32 -11.12
C LYS A 169 -11.79 8.26 -10.02
N THR A 170 -11.29 7.05 -10.28
CA THR A 170 -11.26 5.98 -9.28
C THR A 170 -10.38 6.37 -8.11
N TRP A 171 -9.20 6.94 -8.36
CA TRP A 171 -8.36 7.47 -7.29
C TRP A 171 -9.12 8.45 -6.38
N HIS A 172 -9.74 9.47 -6.98
CA HIS A 172 -10.45 10.51 -6.26
C HIS A 172 -11.65 9.98 -5.47
N GLU A 173 -12.39 9.00 -6.02
CA GLU A 173 -13.48 8.34 -5.31
C GLU A 173 -13.02 7.68 -4.00
N TYR A 174 -11.87 6.99 -4.02
CA TYR A 174 -11.33 6.34 -2.81
C TYR A 174 -10.67 7.35 -1.87
N GLU A 175 -10.03 8.38 -2.41
CA GLU A 175 -9.51 9.50 -1.64
C GLU A 175 -10.61 10.15 -0.78
N LEU A 176 -11.76 10.44 -1.39
CA LEU A 176 -12.92 11.01 -0.69
C LEU A 176 -13.55 10.03 0.32
N LYS A 177 -13.62 8.73 -0.02
CA LYS A 177 -14.11 7.70 0.92
C LYS A 177 -13.25 7.64 2.17
N LEU A 178 -11.92 7.62 2.01
CA LEU A 178 -10.99 7.59 3.13
C LEU A 178 -11.10 8.87 3.98
N LEU A 179 -11.23 10.03 3.33
CA LEU A 179 -11.44 11.31 4.04
C LEU A 179 -12.70 11.27 4.90
N ASN A 180 -13.82 10.80 4.35
CA ASN A 180 -15.09 10.70 5.07
C ASN A 180 -15.01 9.68 6.22
N HIS A 181 -14.35 8.55 6.01
CA HIS A 181 -14.12 7.56 7.05
C HIS A 181 -13.34 8.15 8.23
N ARG A 182 -12.28 8.93 7.96
CA ARG A 182 -11.48 9.61 9.00
C ARG A 182 -12.25 10.68 9.74
N LYS A 183 -13.11 11.44 9.05
CA LYS A 183 -14.00 12.42 9.69
C LYS A 183 -14.98 11.73 10.63
N ALA A 184 -15.58 10.62 10.19
CA ALA A 184 -16.51 9.84 11.02
C ALA A 184 -15.82 9.25 12.27
N GLN A 185 -14.58 8.74 12.14
CA GLN A 185 -13.80 8.27 13.29
C GLN A 185 -13.48 9.39 14.27
N LYS A 186 -13.11 10.59 13.77
CA LYS A 186 -12.86 11.76 14.63
C LYS A 186 -14.11 12.21 15.38
N HIS A 187 -15.26 12.29 14.71
CA HIS A 187 -16.51 12.66 15.37
C HIS A 187 -17.03 11.58 16.34
N GLY A 188 -16.85 10.28 16.03
CA GLY A 188 -17.17 9.20 16.98
C GLY A 188 -16.24 9.16 18.21
N LEU A 189 -15.01 9.68 18.08
CA LEU A 189 -14.12 9.91 19.22
C LEU A 189 -14.51 11.18 20.00
N GLU A 190 -14.99 12.24 19.34
CA GLU A 190 -15.52 13.43 20.01
C GLU A 190 -16.80 13.15 20.80
N ASP A 191 -17.69 12.27 20.30
CA ASP A 191 -18.90 11.83 21.02
C ASP A 191 -18.62 10.80 22.14
N SER A 192 -17.42 10.18 22.18
CA SER A 192 -17.02 9.21 23.21
C SER A 192 -15.97 9.73 24.20
N VAL A 193 -15.50 10.97 24.03
CA VAL A 193 -14.52 11.62 24.90
C VAL A 193 -15.20 12.80 25.60
N PHE A 194 -15.55 12.56 26.88
CA PHE A 194 -16.27 13.41 27.84
C PHE A 194 -17.81 13.38 27.80
N GLU A 195 -18.40 12.42 28.53
CA GLU A 195 -19.49 12.85 29.42
C GLU A 195 -18.84 13.76 30.48
N PRO A 196 -19.15 15.08 30.52
CA PRO A 196 -18.67 15.91 31.61
C PRO A 196 -19.17 15.30 32.90
N MET A 197 -18.24 14.94 33.79
CA MET A 197 -18.53 14.39 35.09
C MET A 197 -19.64 15.23 35.73
N ASN A 198 -20.80 14.63 35.98
CA ASN A 198 -21.97 15.43 36.33
C ASN A 198 -21.73 16.13 37.68
N LEU A 199 -22.47 17.21 37.95
CA LEU A 199 -22.26 18.03 39.15
C LEU A 199 -22.27 17.20 40.45
N LYS A 200 -23.03 16.10 40.48
CA LYS A 200 -23.08 15.18 41.61
C LYS A 200 -21.77 14.40 41.78
N GLN A 201 -21.21 13.85 40.70
CA GLN A 201 -19.92 13.17 40.71
C GLN A 201 -18.76 14.12 41.07
N LEU A 202 -18.80 15.38 40.60
CA LEU A 202 -17.86 16.43 41.02
C LEU A 202 -17.96 16.78 42.51
N THR A 203 -19.17 16.79 43.05
CA THR A 203 -19.40 17.06 44.47
C THR A 203 -18.93 15.90 45.33
N GLU A 204 -19.16 14.66 44.90
CA GLU A 204 -18.70 13.44 45.57
C GLU A 204 -17.16 13.32 45.56
N ALA A 205 -16.52 13.61 44.44
CA ALA A 205 -15.05 13.63 44.33
C ALA A 205 -14.43 14.71 45.24
N ARG A 206 -15.01 15.91 45.28
CA ARG A 206 -14.57 16.99 46.19
C ARG A 206 -14.76 16.62 47.66
N ALA A 207 -15.88 15.99 48.01
CA ALA A 207 -16.13 15.51 49.37
C ALA A 207 -15.14 14.41 49.80
N LEU A 208 -14.72 13.56 48.86
CA LEU A 208 -13.71 12.53 49.11
C LEU A 208 -12.33 13.16 49.37
N ILE A 209 -11.94 14.16 48.58
CA ILE A 209 -10.67 14.89 48.74
C ILE A 209 -10.62 15.63 50.08
N SER A 210 -11.67 16.37 50.45
CA SER A 210 -11.73 17.02 51.77
C SER A 210 -11.63 16.03 52.93
N LYS A 211 -12.20 14.82 52.82
CA LYS A 211 -12.08 13.79 53.86
C LYS A 211 -10.66 13.23 54.00
N LEU A 212 -9.88 13.22 52.92
CA LEU A 212 -8.50 12.75 52.91
C LEU A 212 -7.53 13.82 53.42
N GLU A 213 -7.86 15.11 53.26
CA GLU A 213 -7.04 16.23 53.75
C GLU A 213 -7.22 16.53 55.24
N ILE A 214 -8.32 16.09 55.86
CA ILE A 214 -8.58 16.27 57.31
C ILE A 214 -7.82 15.23 58.18
N ASN A 215 -7.21 14.20 57.57
CA ASN A 215 -6.43 13.17 58.26
C ASN A 215 -4.90 13.36 58.14
N LYS A 216 -4.43 14.59 57.92
CA LYS A 216 -3.00 14.96 57.98
C LYS A 216 -2.74 15.95 59.12
#